data_AF-A0A940AT13-F1
#
_entry.id   AF-A0A940AT13-F1
#
_cell.length_a   1.000
_cell.length_b   1.000
_cell.length_c   1.000
_cell.angle_alpha   90.00
_cell.angle_beta   90.00
_cell.angle_gamma   90.00
#
_symmetry.space_group_name_H-M   'P 1'
#
loop_
_entity.id
_entity.type
_entity.pdbx_description
1 polymer ?
#
loop_
_entity_poly.entity_id
_entity_poly.type
_entity_poly.pdbx_seq_one_letter_code
_entity_poly.pdbx_strand_id
1 'polypeptide(L)'
;MDDRKLTPEEKWERATIANDFVFYKVMKDNPDVCQRLLEILLEFEIDHIDMNCQEQIDIDWKSKGIRLDVYVKGTDKVFDIEMQTTDTKELPERARYYQGVIDVDCLSSGQPYKDLKDSYIIFICIPDIFKKGLPVYTFENLCRQDTTVPLGDRALKYFFISENCDKLLNGEQKAFIRLVKARSQSSLKALTQPFLRSKKKFST
;
A
#
# COMPACT_ATOMS: atom_id res chain seq x y z
N MET A 1 -22.46 -0.11 -19.36
CA MET A 1 -23.55 -0.69 -18.55
C MET A 1 -23.53 0.03 -17.20
N ASP A 2 -24.70 0.40 -16.69
CA ASP A 2 -24.82 1.05 -15.38
C ASP A 2 -24.58 0.02 -14.27
N ASP A 3 -23.45 0.10 -13.58
CA ASP A 3 -23.02 -0.86 -12.53
C ASP A 3 -24.00 -0.92 -11.33
N ARG A 4 -24.96 0.00 -11.27
CA ARG A 4 -26.04 0.03 -10.27
C ARG A 4 -27.09 -1.08 -10.43
N LYS A 5 -27.09 -1.82 -11.56
CA LYS A 5 -28.10 -2.87 -11.84
C LYS A 5 -27.61 -4.31 -11.72
N LEU A 6 -26.34 -4.54 -11.37
CA LEU A 6 -25.75 -5.89 -11.28
C LEU A 6 -26.14 -6.59 -9.98
N THR A 7 -26.38 -7.90 -10.04
CA THR A 7 -26.54 -8.73 -8.83
C THR A 7 -25.22 -8.83 -8.05
N PRO A 8 -25.23 -9.22 -6.76
CA PRO A 8 -24.01 -9.47 -6.01
C PRO A 8 -23.09 -10.50 -6.67
N GLU A 9 -23.63 -11.56 -7.27
CA GLU A 9 -22.82 -12.56 -7.99
C GLU A 9 -22.20 -11.97 -9.26
N GLU A 10 -22.93 -11.17 -10.04
CA GLU A 10 -22.40 -10.52 -11.24
C GLU A 10 -21.35 -9.45 -10.89
N LYS A 11 -21.52 -8.73 -9.77
CA LYS A 11 -20.50 -7.81 -9.25
C LYS A 11 -19.24 -8.55 -8.84
N TRP A 12 -19.40 -9.72 -8.21
CA TRP A 12 -18.29 -10.59 -7.82
C TRP A 12 -17.54 -11.14 -9.02
N GLU A 13 -18.25 -11.64 -10.03
CA GLU A 13 -17.65 -12.12 -11.28
C GLU A 13 -16.96 -11.00 -12.08
N ARG A 14 -17.37 -9.75 -11.92
CA ARG A 14 -16.71 -8.61 -12.59
C ARG A 14 -15.67 -7.91 -11.71
N ALA A 15 -15.52 -8.33 -10.45
CA ALA A 15 -14.57 -7.74 -9.53
C ALA A 15 -13.12 -8.01 -9.98
N THR A 16 -12.25 -7.05 -9.70
CA THR A 16 -10.85 -7.05 -10.12
C THR A 16 -9.99 -6.83 -8.89
N ILE A 17 -8.67 -7.01 -9.00
CA ILE A 17 -7.78 -6.75 -7.87
C ILE A 17 -7.84 -5.27 -7.40
N ALA A 18 -8.26 -4.34 -8.26
CA ALA A 18 -8.46 -2.94 -7.87
C ALA A 18 -9.71 -2.72 -7.00
N ASN A 19 -10.45 -3.77 -6.65
CA ASN A 19 -11.51 -3.71 -5.65
C ASN A 19 -10.93 -3.98 -4.27
N ASP A 20 -11.17 -3.05 -3.33
CA ASP A 20 -10.57 -3.05 -2.00
C ASP A 20 -10.82 -4.37 -1.23
N PHE A 21 -12.02 -4.92 -1.31
CA PHE A 21 -12.35 -6.19 -0.64
C PHE A 21 -11.62 -7.38 -1.27
N VAL A 22 -11.53 -7.43 -2.60
CA VAL A 22 -10.80 -8.49 -3.30
C VAL A 22 -9.30 -8.37 -3.03
N PHE A 23 -8.75 -7.15 -3.06
CA PHE A 23 -7.36 -6.86 -2.74
C PHE A 23 -7.02 -7.36 -1.33
N TYR A 24 -7.79 -6.90 -0.35
CA TYR A 24 -7.70 -7.33 1.03
C TYR A 24 -7.69 -8.85 1.18
N LYS A 25 -8.70 -9.52 0.59
CA LYS A 25 -8.88 -10.96 0.73
C LYS A 25 -7.71 -11.74 0.13
N VAL A 26 -7.25 -11.34 -1.06
CA VAL A 26 -6.10 -11.97 -1.73
C VAL A 26 -4.82 -11.81 -0.90
N MET A 27 -4.55 -10.61 -0.38
CA MET A 27 -3.36 -10.37 0.44
C MET A 27 -3.43 -11.16 1.75
N LYS A 28 -4.57 -11.13 2.44
CA LYS A 28 -4.77 -11.83 3.71
C LYS A 28 -4.67 -13.35 3.59
N ASP A 29 -5.22 -13.93 2.52
CA ASP A 29 -5.17 -15.37 2.30
C ASP A 29 -3.80 -15.85 1.75
N ASN A 30 -2.93 -14.93 1.29
CA ASN A 30 -1.61 -15.25 0.71
C ASN A 30 -0.51 -14.32 1.27
N PRO A 31 -0.02 -14.54 2.50
CA PRO A 31 1.01 -13.70 3.11
C PRO A 31 2.33 -13.65 2.31
N ASP A 32 2.69 -14.74 1.64
CA ASP A 32 3.84 -14.81 0.74
C ASP A 32 3.73 -13.81 -0.41
N VAL A 33 2.53 -13.67 -0.98
CA VAL A 33 2.24 -12.72 -2.05
C VAL A 33 2.28 -11.29 -1.51
N CYS A 34 1.75 -11.04 -0.31
CA CYS A 34 1.78 -9.72 0.33
C CYS A 34 3.22 -9.27 0.63
N GLN A 35 4.05 -10.15 1.19
CA GLN A 35 5.46 -9.84 1.46
C GLN A 35 6.20 -9.54 0.16
N ARG A 36 6.04 -10.38 -0.87
CA ARG A 36 6.69 -10.15 -2.16
C ARG A 36 6.24 -8.85 -2.79
N LEU A 37 4.96 -8.50 -2.66
CA LEU A 37 4.45 -7.22 -3.14
C LEU A 37 5.20 -6.06 -2.50
N LEU A 38 5.32 -6.05 -1.17
CA LEU A 38 6.04 -5.00 -0.45
C LEU A 38 7.51 -4.91 -0.89
N GLU A 39 8.20 -6.06 -1.02
CA GLU A 39 9.58 -6.11 -1.50
C GLU A 39 9.72 -5.53 -2.92
N ILE A 40 8.78 -5.83 -3.83
CA ILE A 40 8.76 -5.27 -5.20
C ILE A 40 8.53 -3.76 -5.18
N LEU A 41 7.54 -3.30 -4.42
CA LEU A 41 7.18 -1.88 -4.39
C LEU A 41 8.27 -1.04 -3.75
N LEU A 42 8.84 -1.50 -2.64
CA LEU A 42 9.78 -0.71 -1.84
C LEU A 42 11.25 -0.98 -2.18
N GLU A 43 11.53 -1.99 -3.00
CA GLU A 43 12.87 -2.34 -3.50
C GLU A 43 13.87 -2.69 -2.38
N PHE A 44 13.38 -3.31 -1.32
CA PHE A 44 14.21 -3.91 -0.27
C PHE A 44 13.64 -5.23 0.24
N GLU A 45 14.50 -6.06 0.82
CA GLU A 45 14.09 -7.35 1.40
C GLU A 45 13.38 -7.16 2.74
N ILE A 46 12.36 -7.97 2.98
CA ILE A 46 11.61 -7.99 4.24
C ILE A 46 11.80 -9.37 4.86
N ASP A 47 12.30 -9.44 6.08
CA ASP A 47 12.58 -10.73 6.72
C ASP A 47 11.29 -11.50 7.02
N HIS A 48 10.31 -10.81 7.60
CA HIS A 48 9.05 -11.37 8.05
C HIS A 48 7.95 -10.32 8.04
N ILE A 49 6.72 -10.76 7.81
CA ILE A 49 5.50 -9.97 8.02
C ILE A 49 4.50 -10.74 8.88
N ASP A 50 3.84 -10.03 9.79
CA ASP A 50 2.68 -10.49 10.54
C ASP A 50 1.41 -9.81 10.00
N MET A 51 0.48 -10.64 9.54
CA MET A 51 -0.81 -10.23 9.00
C MET A 51 -1.96 -10.35 10.01
N ASN A 52 -1.69 -10.78 11.25
CA ASN A 52 -2.71 -10.88 12.31
C ASN A 52 -3.03 -9.54 12.98
N CYS A 53 -2.74 -8.43 12.30
CA CYS A 53 -3.01 -7.10 12.79
C CYS A 53 -4.50 -6.76 12.69
N GLN A 54 -5.00 -5.92 13.59
CA GLN A 54 -6.36 -5.39 13.49
C GLN A 54 -6.39 -4.35 12.37
N GLU A 55 -7.14 -4.62 11.30
CA GLU A 55 -7.25 -3.68 10.18
C GLU A 55 -8.18 -2.50 10.51
N GLN A 56 -9.04 -2.67 11.50
CA GLN A 56 -9.79 -1.58 12.12
C GLN A 56 -9.09 -1.17 13.41
N ILE A 57 -8.63 0.08 13.47
CA ILE A 57 -8.00 0.66 14.66
C ILE A 57 -8.91 1.75 15.20
N ASP A 58 -9.51 1.46 16.35
CA ASP A 58 -10.31 2.40 17.12
C ASP A 58 -9.46 2.95 18.27
N ILE A 59 -9.08 4.22 18.18
CA ILE A 59 -8.18 4.84 19.18
C ILE A 59 -8.92 5.14 20.48
N ASP A 60 -10.07 5.83 20.39
CA ASP A 60 -10.96 6.11 21.51
C ASP A 60 -12.38 6.46 20.99
N TRP A 61 -13.32 6.66 21.91
CA TRP A 61 -14.73 6.94 21.57
C TRP A 61 -14.98 8.32 20.93
N LYS A 62 -14.02 9.26 20.99
CA LYS A 62 -14.12 10.60 20.40
C LYS A 62 -13.38 10.72 19.07
N SER A 63 -12.45 9.80 18.80
CA SER A 63 -11.54 9.84 17.68
C SER A 63 -12.11 9.08 16.48
N LYS A 64 -11.71 9.50 15.27
CA LYS A 64 -12.12 8.83 14.03
C LYS A 64 -11.35 7.52 13.90
N GLY A 65 -12.03 6.38 14.08
CA GLY A 65 -11.44 5.09 13.74
C GLY A 65 -11.03 5.03 12.26
N ILE A 66 -10.02 4.22 11.96
CA ILE A 66 -9.61 3.94 10.57
C ILE A 66 -9.82 2.48 10.24
N ARG A 67 -10.04 2.22 8.96
CA ARG A 67 -9.98 0.89 8.38
C ARG A 67 -8.91 0.91 7.30
N LEU A 68 -7.88 0.10 7.52
CA LEU A 68 -6.78 -0.11 6.60
C LEU A 68 -7.13 -1.25 5.66
N ASP A 69 -6.78 -1.12 4.39
CA ASP A 69 -6.99 -2.14 3.37
C ASP A 69 -6.07 -3.33 3.63
N VAL A 70 -4.75 -3.09 3.76
CA VAL A 70 -3.76 -4.13 4.09
C VAL A 70 -2.75 -3.57 5.07
N TYR A 71 -2.94 -3.88 6.34
CA TYR A 71 -2.04 -3.49 7.42
C TYR A 71 -1.19 -4.67 7.89
N VAL A 72 0.13 -4.52 7.81
CA VAL A 72 1.07 -5.59 8.18
C VAL A 72 2.27 -5.05 8.96
N LYS A 73 2.73 -5.83 9.95
CA LYS A 73 3.87 -5.50 10.80
C LYS A 73 5.04 -6.40 10.47
N GLY A 74 6.18 -5.83 10.13
CA GLY A 74 7.47 -6.53 10.14
C GLY A 74 8.15 -6.43 11.50
N THR A 75 9.41 -6.91 11.55
CA THR A 75 10.25 -6.86 12.76
C THR A 75 10.42 -5.43 13.27
N ASP A 76 10.93 -4.55 12.41
CA ASP A 76 11.27 -3.14 12.69
C ASP A 76 10.50 -2.15 11.79
N LYS A 77 9.61 -2.67 10.95
CA LYS A 77 8.87 -1.92 9.94
C LYS A 77 7.37 -2.16 10.07
N VAL A 78 6.57 -1.20 9.62
CA VAL A 78 5.12 -1.33 9.52
C VAL A 78 4.66 -0.78 8.17
N PHE A 79 3.71 -1.46 7.56
CA PHE A 79 3.27 -1.18 6.21
C PHE A 79 1.75 -1.11 6.16
N ASP A 80 1.27 -0.12 5.42
CA ASP A 80 -0.13 0.03 5.04
C ASP A 80 -0.21 0.16 3.53
N ILE A 81 -1.01 -0.68 2.87
CA ILE A 81 -1.23 -0.64 1.42
C ILE A 81 -2.70 -0.38 1.13
N GLU A 82 -2.95 0.70 0.40
CA GLU A 82 -4.29 1.23 0.13
C GLU A 82 -4.55 1.31 -1.37
N MET A 83 -5.66 0.74 -1.83
CA MET A 83 -6.07 0.87 -3.23
C MET A 83 -6.94 2.12 -3.40
N GLN A 84 -6.58 3.00 -4.34
CA GLN A 84 -7.35 4.21 -4.59
C GLN A 84 -7.81 4.31 -6.05
N THR A 85 -9.08 4.01 -6.28
CA THR A 85 -9.67 3.99 -7.62
C THR A 85 -10.10 5.37 -8.13
N THR A 86 -10.33 6.32 -7.23
CA THR A 86 -10.82 7.67 -7.51
C THR A 86 -10.06 8.73 -6.73
N ASP A 87 -9.97 9.95 -7.27
CA ASP A 87 -9.33 11.05 -6.56
C ASP A 87 -10.31 11.69 -5.56
N THR A 88 -10.14 11.40 -4.27
CA THR A 88 -10.99 11.93 -3.19
C THR A 88 -10.63 13.35 -2.76
N LYS A 89 -9.50 13.91 -3.25
CA LYS A 89 -8.93 15.19 -2.82
C LYS A 89 -8.43 15.26 -1.37
N GLU A 90 -8.45 14.15 -0.65
CA GLU A 90 -8.06 14.07 0.77
C GLU A 90 -6.95 13.04 1.04
N LEU A 91 -6.35 12.45 0.00
CA LEU A 91 -5.32 11.42 0.20
C LEU A 91 -4.10 11.89 0.99
N PRO A 92 -3.57 13.12 0.82
CA PRO A 92 -2.46 13.59 1.65
C PRO A 92 -2.84 13.64 3.14
N GLU A 93 -4.03 14.15 3.46
CA GLU A 93 -4.53 14.23 4.82
C GLU A 93 -4.80 12.83 5.41
N ARG A 94 -5.36 11.92 4.59
CA ARG A 94 -5.61 10.51 4.97
C ARG A 94 -4.30 9.79 5.24
N ALA A 95 -3.29 9.95 4.37
CA ALA A 95 -1.96 9.36 4.57
C ALA A 95 -1.32 9.85 5.87
N ARG A 96 -1.44 11.14 6.20
CA ARG A 96 -0.97 11.69 7.48
C ARG A 96 -1.76 11.13 8.67
N TYR A 97 -3.08 11.00 8.54
CA TYR A 97 -3.92 10.48 9.61
C TYR A 97 -3.60 9.02 9.90
N TYR A 98 -3.54 8.18 8.86
CA TYR A 98 -3.23 6.75 8.96
C TYR A 98 -1.88 6.51 9.60
N GLN A 99 -0.86 7.27 9.16
CA GLN A 99 0.45 7.28 9.79
C GLN A 99 0.39 7.49 11.31
N GLY A 100 -0.31 8.53 11.76
CA GLY A 100 -0.40 8.84 13.19
C GLY A 100 -1.15 7.77 13.99
N VAL A 101 -2.19 7.16 13.42
CA VAL A 101 -2.91 6.05 14.07
C VAL A 101 -2.02 4.80 14.17
N ILE A 102 -1.28 4.49 13.11
CA ILE A 102 -0.31 3.38 13.10
C ILE A 102 0.79 3.60 14.14
N ASP A 103 1.29 4.83 14.28
CA ASP A 103 2.30 5.16 15.29
C ASP A 103 1.77 4.94 16.71
N VAL A 104 0.48 5.28 16.96
CA VAL A 104 -0.21 5.00 18.24
C VAL A 104 -0.35 3.50 18.49
N ASP A 105 -0.71 2.72 17.46
CA ASP A 105 -0.82 1.26 17.56
C ASP A 105 0.55 0.57 17.73
N CYS A 106 1.63 1.19 17.24
CA CYS A 106 2.98 0.62 17.30
C CYS A 106 3.74 0.94 18.60
N LEU A 107 3.33 1.97 19.36
CA LEU A 107 4.07 2.42 20.54
C LEU A 107 3.21 2.38 21.80
N SER A 108 3.57 1.50 22.73
CA SER A 108 2.90 1.38 24.02
C SER A 108 3.34 2.48 25.00
N SER A 109 2.47 2.78 25.97
CA SER A 109 2.78 3.72 27.05
C SER A 109 4.06 3.33 27.78
N GLY A 110 4.96 4.31 27.97
CA GLY A 110 6.26 4.12 28.64
C GLY A 110 7.41 3.69 27.71
N GLN A 111 7.15 3.34 26.45
CA GLN A 111 8.21 3.09 25.47
C GLN A 111 8.83 4.39 24.95
N PRO A 112 10.16 4.42 24.70
CA PRO A 112 10.81 5.58 24.09
C PRO A 112 10.45 5.70 22.61
N TYR A 113 10.33 6.93 22.09
CA TYR A 113 9.97 7.17 20.68
C TYR A 113 10.93 6.57 19.65
N LYS A 114 12.18 6.30 20.03
CA LYS A 114 13.15 5.61 19.17
C LYS A 114 12.72 4.17 18.82
N ASP A 115 11.81 3.58 19.60
CA ASP A 115 11.28 2.24 19.39
C ASP A 115 10.12 2.24 18.38
N LEU A 116 9.69 3.42 17.88
CA LEU A 116 8.78 3.48 16.72
C LEU A 116 9.38 2.70 15.56
N LYS A 117 8.54 1.92 14.88
CA LYS A 117 8.91 1.22 13.66
C LYS A 117 9.05 2.20 12.50
N ASP A 118 9.92 1.88 11.55
CA ASP A 118 9.89 2.56 10.25
C ASP A 118 8.53 2.32 9.61
N SER A 119 7.92 3.34 9.04
CA SER A 119 6.53 3.27 8.63
C SER A 119 6.32 3.71 7.19
N TYR A 120 5.54 2.90 6.47
CA TYR A 120 5.36 3.00 5.04
C TYR A 120 3.87 3.00 4.71
N ILE A 121 3.35 4.16 4.31
CA ILE A 121 1.98 4.27 3.79
C ILE A 121 2.04 4.25 2.26
N ILE A 122 1.39 3.28 1.63
CA ILE A 122 1.54 2.97 0.21
C ILE A 122 0.18 3.03 -0.46
N PHE A 123 -0.07 4.07 -1.23
CA PHE A 123 -1.25 4.15 -2.08
C PHE A 123 -0.94 3.62 -3.48
N ILE A 124 -1.78 2.72 -3.97
CA ILE A 124 -1.84 2.35 -5.39
C ILE A 124 -3.02 3.11 -6.01
N CYS A 125 -2.71 4.22 -6.68
CA CYS A 125 -3.71 5.10 -7.27
C CYS A 125 -3.95 4.76 -8.74
N ILE A 126 -5.23 4.78 -9.15
CA ILE A 126 -5.55 4.61 -10.56
C ILE A 126 -5.24 5.88 -11.37
N PRO A 127 -5.87 7.03 -11.08
CA PRO A 127 -5.52 8.30 -11.71
C PRO A 127 -4.25 8.91 -11.12
N ASP A 128 -3.58 9.77 -11.88
CA ASP A 128 -2.52 10.65 -11.35
C ASP A 128 -3.11 11.78 -10.50
N ILE A 129 -3.23 11.55 -9.19
CA ILE A 129 -3.81 12.51 -8.25
C ILE A 129 -2.99 13.81 -8.09
N PHE A 130 -1.70 13.78 -8.38
CA PHE A 130 -0.80 14.95 -8.28
C PHE A 130 -0.64 15.69 -9.61
N LYS A 131 -1.01 15.05 -10.72
CA LYS A 131 -0.99 15.63 -12.07
C LYS A 131 0.38 16.12 -12.52
N LYS A 132 1.46 15.44 -12.10
CA LYS A 132 2.84 15.73 -12.53
C LYS A 132 3.40 14.68 -13.48
N GLY A 133 2.62 13.66 -13.82
CA GLY A 133 2.98 12.65 -14.80
C GLY A 133 4.01 11.63 -14.31
N LEU A 134 4.32 11.59 -13.01
CA LEU A 134 5.25 10.62 -12.44
C LEU A 134 4.56 9.26 -12.22
N PRO A 135 5.29 8.14 -12.38
CA PRO A 135 4.79 6.81 -12.07
C PRO A 135 4.73 6.52 -10.57
N VAL A 136 5.59 7.17 -9.78
CA VAL A 136 5.66 7.03 -8.33
C VAL A 136 5.95 8.41 -7.74
N TYR A 137 5.26 8.74 -6.66
CA TYR A 137 5.61 9.87 -5.82
C TYR A 137 5.98 9.34 -4.44
N THR A 138 7.20 9.66 -4.00
CA THR A 138 7.69 9.34 -2.67
C THR A 138 7.81 10.61 -1.87
N PHE A 139 7.26 10.62 -0.67
CA PHE A 139 7.32 11.76 0.24
C PHE A 139 7.96 11.35 1.55
N GLU A 140 8.90 12.20 1.99
CA GLU A 140 9.57 12.15 3.27
C GLU A 140 9.67 13.56 3.86
N ASN A 141 9.96 13.69 5.16
CA ASN A 141 10.19 14.98 5.78
C ASN A 141 11.62 15.47 5.52
N LEU A 142 11.73 16.57 4.77
CA LEU A 142 13.00 17.24 4.44
C LEU A 142 13.07 18.63 5.07
N CYS A 143 14.28 19.10 5.36
CA CYS A 143 14.50 20.48 5.75
C CYS A 143 14.10 21.42 4.60
N ARG A 144 13.27 22.43 4.89
CA ARG A 144 12.77 23.36 3.87
C ARG A 144 13.88 24.27 3.32
N GLN A 145 14.86 24.63 4.14
CA GLN A 145 15.98 25.49 3.77
C GLN A 145 17.05 24.74 2.97
N ASP A 146 17.15 23.42 3.19
CA ASP A 146 18.10 22.55 2.53
C ASP A 146 17.49 21.16 2.34
N THR A 147 16.97 20.88 1.14
CA THR A 147 16.28 19.62 0.82
C THR A 147 17.23 18.42 0.75
N THR A 148 18.54 18.61 0.94
CA THR A 148 19.49 17.51 1.06
C THR A 148 19.55 16.94 2.48
N VAL A 149 18.94 17.63 3.46
CA VAL A 149 18.91 17.22 4.87
C VAL A 149 17.56 16.58 5.20
N PRO A 150 17.50 15.23 5.34
CA PRO A 150 16.29 14.56 5.81
C PRO A 150 16.12 14.75 7.32
N LEU A 151 14.86 14.81 7.77
CA LEU A 151 14.53 14.86 9.21
C LEU A 151 14.94 13.55 9.91
N GLY A 152 14.89 12.42 9.20
CA GLY A 152 15.28 11.11 9.73
C GLY A 152 14.26 10.50 10.68
N ASP A 153 12.97 10.86 10.55
CA ASP A 153 11.87 10.33 11.35
C ASP A 153 11.35 8.95 10.89
N ARG A 154 11.91 8.42 9.79
CA ARG A 154 11.66 7.05 9.27
C ARG A 154 10.20 6.80 8.85
N ALA A 155 9.47 7.87 8.52
CA ALA A 155 8.11 7.82 8.01
C ALA A 155 8.07 8.19 6.52
N LEU A 156 7.64 7.25 5.68
CA LEU A 156 7.61 7.39 4.22
C LEU A 156 6.21 7.16 3.66
N LYS A 157 5.88 7.92 2.60
CA LYS A 157 4.59 7.80 1.89
C LYS A 157 4.86 7.60 0.41
N TYR A 158 4.32 6.53 -0.15
CA TYR A 158 4.44 6.18 -1.56
C TYR A 158 3.09 6.26 -2.25
N PHE A 159 3.06 6.84 -3.44
CA PHE A 159 1.90 6.86 -4.32
C PHE A 159 2.29 6.30 -5.68
N PHE A 160 1.97 5.04 -5.93
CA PHE A 160 2.15 4.37 -7.21
C PHE A 160 0.98 4.71 -8.13
N ILE A 161 1.26 5.32 -9.28
CA ILE A 161 0.25 5.78 -10.22
C ILE A 161 0.13 4.80 -11.39
N SER A 162 -0.98 4.05 -11.42
CA SER A 162 -1.19 3.04 -12.45
C SER A 162 -1.39 3.64 -13.85
N GLU A 163 -1.98 4.82 -13.96
CA GLU A 163 -2.09 5.54 -15.24
C GLU A 163 -0.72 5.72 -15.92
N ASN A 164 0.30 6.05 -15.12
CA ASN A 164 1.66 6.36 -15.57
C ASN A 164 2.64 5.17 -15.48
N CYS A 165 2.14 3.94 -15.21
CA CYS A 165 2.97 2.77 -14.92
C CYS A 165 4.02 2.44 -16.00
N ASP A 166 3.79 2.85 -17.25
CA ASP A 166 4.73 2.64 -18.35
C ASP A 166 6.05 3.40 -18.18
N LYS A 167 6.09 4.38 -17.27
CA LYS A 167 7.30 5.15 -16.92
C LYS A 167 8.10 4.53 -15.75
N LEU A 168 7.58 3.50 -15.08
CA LEU A 168 8.33 2.76 -14.05
C LEU A 168 9.62 2.16 -14.65
N LEU A 169 10.74 2.39 -13.97
CA LEU A 169 12.06 1.88 -14.38
C LEU A 169 12.22 0.42 -13.96
N ASN A 170 11.80 0.06 -12.74
CA ASN A 170 11.83 -1.31 -12.26
C ASN A 170 10.77 -2.16 -13.01
N GLY A 171 11.23 -3.24 -13.64
CA GLY A 171 10.40 -4.11 -14.45
C GLY A 171 9.35 -4.89 -13.65
N GLU A 172 9.66 -5.26 -12.40
CA GLU A 172 8.72 -5.98 -11.52
C GLU A 172 7.64 -5.04 -11.00
N GLN A 173 7.99 -3.83 -10.54
CA GLN A 173 7.02 -2.79 -10.20
C GLN A 173 6.09 -2.50 -11.39
N LYS A 174 6.66 -2.31 -12.58
CA LYS A 174 5.89 -2.06 -13.81
C LYS A 174 4.92 -3.19 -14.12
N ALA A 175 5.39 -4.44 -14.05
CA ALA A 175 4.55 -5.61 -14.31
C ALA A 175 3.39 -5.71 -13.31
N PHE A 176 3.67 -5.51 -12.03
CA PHE A 176 2.65 -5.56 -10.98
C PHE A 176 1.62 -4.43 -11.14
N ILE A 177 2.06 -3.18 -11.30
CA ILE A 177 1.13 -2.05 -11.42
C ILE A 177 0.29 -2.16 -12.71
N ARG A 178 0.85 -2.70 -13.81
CA ARG A 178 0.07 -3.02 -15.01
C ARG A 178 -1.01 -4.07 -14.76
N LEU A 179 -0.72 -5.07 -13.92
CA LEU A 179 -1.68 -6.09 -13.51
C LEU A 179 -2.87 -5.47 -12.77
N VAL A 180 -2.59 -4.52 -11.86
CA VAL A 180 -3.63 -3.74 -11.17
C VAL A 180 -4.42 -2.88 -12.17
N LYS A 181 -3.73 -2.20 -13.09
CA LYS A 181 -4.34 -1.35 -14.14
C LYS A 181 -5.25 -2.12 -15.08
N ALA A 182 -4.88 -3.36 -15.42
CA ALA A 182 -5.61 -4.18 -16.39
C ALA A 182 -7.04 -4.51 -15.95
N ARG A 183 -7.37 -4.36 -14.65
CA ARG A 183 -8.72 -4.51 -14.09
C ARG A 183 -9.43 -5.74 -14.67
N SER A 184 -8.74 -6.88 -14.71
CA SER A 184 -9.27 -8.12 -15.29
C SER A 184 -9.27 -9.26 -14.27
N GLN A 185 -10.20 -10.21 -14.39
CA GLN A 185 -10.16 -11.46 -13.60
C GLN A 185 -8.89 -12.28 -13.86
N SER A 186 -8.34 -12.21 -15.08
CA SER A 186 -7.06 -12.85 -15.39
C SER A 186 -5.90 -12.29 -14.55
N SER A 187 -6.01 -11.03 -14.12
CA SER A 187 -5.04 -10.40 -13.22
C SER A 187 -5.07 -11.03 -11.82
N LEU A 188 -6.24 -11.41 -11.31
CA LEU A 188 -6.39 -12.11 -10.03
C LEU A 188 -5.74 -13.50 -10.03
N LYS A 189 -5.91 -14.26 -11.11
CA LYS A 189 -5.27 -15.57 -11.26
C LYS A 189 -3.76 -15.47 -11.43
N ALA A 190 -3.26 -14.38 -12.03
CA ALA A 190 -1.83 -14.16 -12.21
C ALA A 190 -1.12 -13.75 -10.90
N LEU A 191 -1.81 -13.06 -9.99
CA LEU A 191 -1.29 -12.70 -8.66
C LEU A 191 -1.04 -13.93 -7.78
N THR A 192 -1.92 -14.94 -7.88
CA THR A 192 -1.82 -16.19 -7.11
C THR A 192 -0.97 -17.26 -7.80
N GLN A 193 -0.39 -16.94 -8.97
CA GLN A 193 0.47 -17.83 -9.75
C GLN A 193 1.96 -17.76 -9.34
N PRO A 194 2.81 -18.68 -9.83
CA PRO A 194 4.21 -18.80 -9.37
C PRO A 194 5.07 -17.55 -9.53
N PHE A 195 4.68 -16.60 -10.38
CA PHE A 195 5.42 -15.36 -10.64
C PHE A 195 5.63 -14.52 -9.37
N LEU A 196 4.61 -14.38 -8.51
CA LEU A 196 4.75 -13.70 -7.21
C LEU A 196 5.24 -14.61 -6.08
N ARG A 197 5.30 -15.93 -6.30
CA ARG A 197 5.82 -16.90 -5.31
C ARG A 197 7.32 -17.16 -5.43
N SER A 198 7.95 -16.74 -6.53
CA SER A 198 9.37 -16.98 -6.79
C SER A 198 10.23 -15.84 -6.24
N LYS A 199 11.01 -16.10 -5.19
CA LYS A 199 12.10 -15.20 -4.77
C LYS A 199 13.21 -15.25 -5.83
N LYS A 200 13.16 -14.35 -6.82
CA LYS A 200 14.38 -13.98 -7.54
C LYS A 200 15.12 -12.95 -6.70
N LYS A 201 16.36 -13.30 -6.32
CA LYS A 201 17.28 -12.43 -5.59
C LYS A 201 17.40 -11.10 -6.35
N PHE A 202 17.18 -9.99 -5.66
CA PHE A 202 17.58 -8.68 -6.15
C PHE A 202 19.11 -8.74 -6.37
N SER A 203 19.54 -8.80 -7.62
CA SER A 203 20.96 -8.89 -7.97
C SER A 203 21.52 -7.47 -8.08
N THR A 204 22.35 -7.14 -7.09
CA THR A 204 23.49 -6.18 -7.06
C THR A 204 23.28 -4.77 -7.60
#